data_AF-A0A5B2XWD7-F1
#
_entry.id   AF-A0A5B2XWD7-F1
#
_cell.length_a   1.000
_cell.length_b   1.000
_cell.length_c   1.000
_cell.angle_alpha   90.00
_cell.angle_beta   90.00
_cell.angle_gamma   90.00
#
_symmetry.space_group_name_H-M   'P 1'
#
loop_
_entity.id
_entity.type
_entity.pdbx_description
1 polymer ?
#
loop_
_entity_poly.entity_id
_entity_poly.type
_entity_poly.pdbx_seq_one_letter_code
_entity_poly.pdbx_strand_id
1 'polypeptide(L)'
;MTEVEVAFVGALLHQAPDGAAALLKLVSEEDIADPRLRVVLGLARACVDQGVAPDPAAVFAVARSSAAVNGEHQLKVLSKCLADVYTSSVVPASAWFYAGQVLWAAWRRRLIQTGDRLRLVAQTSAEDRLDEAVAEEFAACQTMRDRLAVFAGGAA
;
A
#
# COMPACT_ATOMS: atom_id res chain seq x y z
N MET A 1 1.98 8.13 -9.51
CA MET A 1 1.51 6.76 -9.78
C MET A 1 2.62 5.99 -10.48
N THR A 2 3.22 5.00 -9.83
CA THR A 2 4.00 4.00 -10.55
C THR A 2 3.02 3.06 -11.24
N GLU A 3 3.29 2.62 -12.48
CA GLU A 3 2.35 1.78 -13.25
C GLU A 3 1.95 0.51 -12.48
N VAL A 4 2.86 -0.04 -11.67
CA VAL A 4 2.60 -1.23 -10.85
C VAL A 4 1.62 -0.99 -9.70
N GLU A 5 1.70 0.15 -9.00
CA GLU A 5 0.77 0.47 -7.90
C GLU A 5 -0.65 0.68 -8.45
N VAL A 6 -0.76 1.29 -9.63
CA VAL A 6 -2.04 1.42 -10.35
C VAL A 6 -2.58 0.05 -10.70
N ALA A 7 -1.73 -0.83 -11.27
CA ALA A 7 -2.13 -2.17 -11.66
C ALA A 7 -2.62 -3.00 -10.47
N PHE A 8 -1.90 -2.94 -9.35
CA PHE A 8 -2.28 -3.62 -8.11
C PHE A 8 -3.62 -3.11 -7.57
N VAL A 9 -3.78 -1.79 -7.39
CA VAL A 9 -5.03 -1.23 -6.85
C VAL A 9 -6.18 -1.48 -7.81
N GLY A 10 -5.98 -1.33 -9.12
CA GLY A 10 -7.00 -1.66 -10.12
C GLY A 10 -7.45 -3.10 -10.02
N ALA A 11 -6.51 -4.05 -9.99
CA ALA A 11 -6.82 -5.48 -9.86
C ALA A 11 -7.48 -5.83 -8.52
N LEU A 12 -7.13 -5.13 -7.44
CA LEU A 12 -7.76 -5.27 -6.11
C LEU A 12 -9.23 -4.88 -6.14
N LEU A 13 -9.59 -3.79 -6.83
CA LEU A 13 -10.99 -3.30 -6.92
C LEU A 13 -11.91 -4.26 -7.69
N HIS A 14 -11.36 -5.29 -8.33
CA HIS A 14 -12.11 -6.36 -9.01
C HIS A 14 -12.25 -7.64 -8.18
N GLN A 15 -11.64 -7.71 -6.99
CA GLN A 15 -11.64 -8.94 -6.20
C GLN A 15 -12.92 -9.11 -5.39
N ALA A 16 -13.30 -10.37 -5.17
CA ALA A 16 -14.26 -10.73 -4.13
C ALA A 16 -13.67 -10.42 -2.73
N PRO A 17 -14.51 -10.27 -1.69
CA PRO A 17 -14.06 -9.88 -0.34
C PRO A 17 -12.89 -10.72 0.19
N ASP A 18 -12.96 -12.05 0.05
CA ASP A 18 -11.92 -12.95 0.55
C ASP A 18 -10.58 -12.79 -0.21
N GLY A 19 -10.65 -12.61 -1.53
CA GLY A 19 -9.48 -12.37 -2.37
C GLY A 19 -8.84 -11.01 -2.07
N ALA A 20 -9.67 -9.98 -1.90
CA ALA A 20 -9.21 -8.66 -1.48
C ALA A 20 -8.56 -8.69 -0.09
N ALA A 21 -9.17 -9.40 0.87
CA ALA A 21 -8.63 -9.55 2.22
C ALA A 21 -7.25 -10.20 2.21
N ALA A 22 -7.03 -11.22 1.39
CA ALA A 22 -5.73 -11.88 1.26
C ALA A 22 -4.66 -10.92 0.72
N LEU A 23 -4.97 -10.15 -0.33
CA LEU A 23 -4.06 -9.16 -0.89
C LEU A 23 -3.77 -8.00 0.07
N LEU A 24 -4.78 -7.55 0.83
CA LEU A 24 -4.66 -6.48 1.82
C LEU A 24 -3.91 -6.92 3.08
N LYS A 25 -3.87 -8.22 3.40
CA LYS A 25 -2.94 -8.75 4.41
C LYS A 25 -1.49 -8.67 3.92
N LEU A 26 -1.29 -8.81 2.61
CA LEU A 26 0.03 -8.80 2.02
C LEU A 26 0.58 -7.40 1.80
N VAL A 27 -0.22 -6.47 1.27
CA VAL A 27 0.16 -5.09 0.94
C VAL A 27 -0.57 -4.10 1.85
N SER A 28 0.19 -3.20 2.46
CA SER A 28 -0.26 -2.12 3.35
C SER A 28 -0.17 -0.77 2.63
N GLU A 29 -0.79 0.25 3.23
CA GLU A 29 -0.79 1.62 2.73
C GLU A 29 0.63 2.21 2.69
N GLU A 30 1.52 1.78 3.59
CA GLU A 30 2.91 2.24 3.64
C GLU A 30 3.74 1.74 2.44
N ASP A 31 3.32 0.64 1.81
CA ASP A 31 3.99 0.05 0.64
C ASP A 31 3.64 0.77 -0.66
N ILE A 32 2.71 1.72 -0.64
CA ILE A 32 2.30 2.49 -1.80
C ILE A 32 3.02 3.85 -1.76
N ALA A 33 3.67 4.27 -2.84
CA ALA A 33 4.31 5.59 -2.90
C ALA A 33 3.29 6.71 -3.15
N ASP A 34 2.30 6.48 -4.02
CA ASP A 34 1.32 7.51 -4.36
C ASP A 34 0.28 7.71 -3.23
N PRO A 35 0.20 8.91 -2.61
CA PRO A 35 -0.70 9.15 -1.48
C PRO A 35 -2.18 8.97 -1.84
N ARG A 36 -2.57 9.19 -3.11
CA ARG A 36 -3.97 8.98 -3.53
C ARG A 36 -4.33 7.50 -3.52
N LEU A 37 -3.40 6.65 -3.96
CA LEU A 37 -3.57 5.20 -3.94
C LEU A 37 -3.55 4.64 -2.51
N ARG A 38 -2.82 5.26 -1.58
CA ARG A 38 -2.91 4.92 -0.15
C ARG A 38 -4.32 5.09 0.40
N VAL A 39 -4.95 6.22 0.07
CA VAL A 39 -6.34 6.50 0.48
C VAL A 39 -7.29 5.45 -0.09
N VAL A 40 -7.15 5.13 -1.38
CA VAL A 40 -7.97 4.07 -2.01
C VAL A 40 -7.76 2.72 -1.31
N LEU A 41 -6.51 2.36 -0.99
CA LEU A 41 -6.19 1.09 -0.31
C LEU A 41 -6.80 1.02 1.09
N GLY A 42 -6.69 2.10 1.88
CA GLY A 42 -7.30 2.17 3.20
C GLY A 42 -8.83 2.10 3.17
N LEU A 43 -9.46 2.72 2.17
CA LEU A 43 -10.90 2.62 1.97
C LEU A 43 -11.33 1.21 1.49
N ALA A 44 -10.54 0.58 0.62
CA ALA A 44 -10.77 -0.80 0.21
C ALA A 44 -10.69 -1.77 1.41
N ARG A 45 -9.73 -1.55 2.32
CA ARG A 45 -9.66 -2.28 3.59
C ARG A 45 -10.89 -2.09 4.44
N ALA A 46 -11.35 -0.85 4.60
CA ALA A 46 -12.59 -0.56 5.33
C ALA A 46 -13.84 -1.22 4.71
N CYS A 47 -13.88 -1.41 3.38
CA CYS A 47 -14.94 -2.19 2.71
C CYS A 47 -14.86 -3.67 3.10
N VAL A 48 -13.67 -4.26 3.00
CA VAL A 48 -13.43 -5.67 3.30
C VAL A 48 -13.68 -5.99 4.77
N ASP A 49 -13.32 -5.09 5.69
CA ASP A 49 -13.61 -5.22 7.13
C ASP A 49 -15.12 -5.23 7.41
N GLN A 50 -15.93 -4.66 6.52
CA GLN A 50 -17.41 -4.71 6.54
C GLN A 50 -17.97 -5.91 5.76
N GLY A 51 -17.13 -6.78 5.21
CA GLY A 51 -17.54 -7.92 4.38
C GLY A 51 -18.02 -7.53 2.96
N VAL A 52 -17.69 -6.32 2.50
CA VAL A 52 -18.11 -5.78 1.20
C VAL A 52 -16.94 -5.84 0.22
N ALA A 53 -17.23 -6.23 -1.03
CA ALA A 53 -16.22 -6.22 -2.09
C ALA A 53 -15.77 -4.77 -2.36
N PRO A 54 -14.45 -4.49 -2.47
CA PRO A 54 -13.96 -3.13 -2.60
C PRO A 54 -14.08 -2.62 -4.04
N ASP A 55 -15.28 -2.65 -4.63
CA ASP A 55 -15.51 -2.05 -5.95
C ASP A 55 -15.49 -0.50 -5.87
N PRO A 56 -15.37 0.23 -7.00
CA PRO A 56 -15.32 1.68 -6.98
C PRO A 56 -16.52 2.35 -6.28
N ALA A 57 -17.72 1.79 -6.38
CA ALA A 57 -18.92 2.34 -5.78
C ALA A 57 -18.93 2.10 -4.26
N ALA A 58 -18.56 0.90 -3.81
CA ALA A 58 -18.40 0.58 -2.40
C ALA A 58 -17.33 1.46 -1.73
N VAL A 59 -16.16 1.58 -2.36
CA VAL A 59 -15.06 2.43 -1.88
C VAL A 59 -15.49 3.89 -1.80
N PHE A 60 -16.21 4.41 -2.80
CA PHE A 60 -16.73 5.77 -2.78
C PHE A 60 -17.80 5.97 -1.69
N ALA A 61 -18.68 4.98 -1.48
CA ALA A 61 -19.71 5.02 -0.43
C ALA A 61 -19.07 5.05 0.97
N VAL A 62 -18.06 4.20 1.21
CA VAL A 62 -17.28 4.22 2.46
C VAL A 62 -16.61 5.58 2.63
N ALA A 63 -15.95 6.10 1.59
CA ALA A 63 -15.31 7.41 1.65
C ALA A 63 -16.27 8.53 2.05
N ARG A 64 -17.47 8.55 1.47
CA ARG A 64 -18.51 9.54 1.77
C ARG A 64 -19.09 9.41 3.17
N SER A 65 -19.21 8.18 3.67
CA SER A 65 -19.72 7.91 5.03
C SER A 65 -18.66 8.14 6.12
N SER A 66 -17.38 8.06 5.75
CA SER A 66 -16.25 8.28 6.64
C SER A 66 -15.83 9.74 6.67
N ALA A 67 -15.19 10.19 7.75
CA ALA A 67 -14.48 11.48 7.78
C ALA A 67 -13.12 11.43 7.05
N ALA A 68 -12.81 10.36 6.32
CA ALA A 68 -11.52 10.17 5.65
C ALA A 68 -11.33 11.10 4.43
N VAL A 69 -12.43 11.58 3.85
CA VAL A 69 -12.42 12.50 2.71
C VAL A 69 -13.30 13.71 3.05
N ASN A 70 -12.66 14.85 3.29
CA ASN A 70 -13.33 16.07 3.74
C ASN A 70 -13.59 17.01 2.56
N GLY A 71 -14.88 17.19 2.26
CA GLY A 71 -15.35 18.18 1.29
C GLY A 71 -15.47 17.66 -0.15
N GLU A 72 -16.33 18.35 -0.89
CA GLU A 72 -16.74 17.99 -2.26
C GLU A 72 -15.56 17.88 -3.24
N HIS A 73 -14.55 18.74 -3.07
CA HIS A 73 -13.36 18.72 -3.91
C HIS A 73 -12.58 17.40 -3.77
N GLN A 74 -12.35 16.93 -2.53
CA GLN A 74 -11.60 15.70 -2.30
C GLN A 74 -12.37 14.47 -2.79
N LEU A 75 -13.70 14.46 -2.64
CA LEU A 75 -14.56 13.41 -3.21
C LEU A 75 -14.47 13.36 -4.74
N LYS A 76 -14.43 14.53 -5.41
CA LYS A 76 -14.25 14.59 -6.86
C LYS A 76 -12.88 14.06 -7.30
N VAL A 77 -11.83 14.39 -6.57
CA VAL A 77 -10.47 13.87 -6.82
C VAL A 77 -10.42 12.35 -6.64
N LEU A 78 -11.04 11.83 -5.57
CA LEU A 78 -11.14 10.39 -5.33
C LEU A 78 -11.92 9.69 -6.44
N SER A 79 -13.09 10.22 -6.82
CA SER A 79 -13.93 9.65 -7.89
C SER A 79 -13.15 9.52 -9.20
N LYS A 80 -12.40 10.58 -9.58
CA LYS A 80 -11.53 10.53 -10.75
C LYS A 80 -10.43 9.47 -10.61
N CYS A 81 -9.77 9.42 -9.45
CA CYS A 81 -8.74 8.43 -9.18
C CYS A 81 -9.27 6.99 -9.29
N LEU A 82 -10.46 6.71 -8.75
CA LEU A 82 -11.10 5.40 -8.83
C LEU A 82 -11.42 5.04 -10.28
N ALA A 83 -11.96 5.97 -11.06
CA ALA A 83 -12.23 5.75 -12.49
C ALA A 83 -10.93 5.46 -13.26
N ASP A 84 -9.88 6.26 -13.06
CA ASP A 84 -8.59 6.10 -13.76
C ASP A 84 -7.96 4.74 -13.42
N VAL A 85 -7.98 4.33 -12.14
CA VAL A 85 -7.38 3.08 -11.67
C VAL A 85 -8.18 1.86 -12.14
N TYR A 86 -9.50 1.90 -12.03
CA TYR A 86 -10.38 0.79 -12.41
C TYR A 86 -10.39 0.54 -13.93
N THR A 87 -10.11 1.56 -14.74
CA THR A 87 -10.08 1.47 -16.21
C THR A 87 -8.69 1.28 -16.81
N SER A 88 -7.65 1.15 -15.97
CA SER A 88 -6.23 1.11 -16.40
C SER A 88 -5.80 -0.16 -17.16
N SER A 89 -6.72 -0.90 -17.79
CA SER A 89 -6.44 -2.13 -18.58
C SER A 89 -5.64 -3.18 -17.81
N VAL A 90 -6.05 -3.44 -16.57
CA VAL A 90 -5.42 -4.43 -15.68
C VAL A 90 -6.03 -5.81 -15.90
N VAL A 91 -5.25 -6.87 -15.64
CA VAL A 91 -5.76 -8.24 -15.59
C VAL A 91 -6.02 -8.58 -14.11
N PRO A 92 -7.28 -8.68 -13.64
CA PRO A 92 -7.57 -8.92 -12.22
C PRO A 92 -6.95 -10.21 -11.68
N ALA A 93 -6.83 -11.24 -12.51
CA ALA A 93 -6.19 -12.51 -12.13
C ALA A 93 -4.69 -12.37 -11.80
N SER A 94 -4.05 -11.27 -12.23
CA SER A 94 -2.63 -10.98 -11.94
C SER A 94 -2.43 -10.16 -10.66
N ALA A 95 -3.46 -9.97 -9.83
CA ALA A 95 -3.37 -9.16 -8.62
C ALA A 95 -2.23 -9.55 -7.67
N TRP A 96 -2.01 -10.86 -7.47
CA TRP A 96 -0.90 -11.38 -6.67
C TRP A 96 0.47 -11.04 -7.26
N PHE A 97 0.61 -11.13 -8.59
CA PHE A 97 1.84 -10.73 -9.26
C PHE A 97 2.13 -9.24 -9.07
N TYR A 98 1.12 -8.37 -9.23
CA TYR A 98 1.29 -6.94 -8.99
C TYR A 98 1.61 -6.63 -7.52
N ALA A 99 1.01 -7.34 -6.57
CA ALA A 99 1.31 -7.21 -5.14
C ALA A 99 2.79 -7.48 -4.83
N GLY A 100 3.36 -8.55 -5.40
CA GLY A 100 4.79 -8.87 -5.26
C GLY A 100 5.69 -7.76 -5.80
N GLN A 101 5.32 -7.18 -6.94
CA GLN A 101 6.07 -6.08 -7.55
C GLN A 101 5.98 -4.78 -6.74
N VAL A 102 4.81 -4.49 -6.14
CA VAL A 102 4.64 -3.38 -5.19
C VAL A 102 5.52 -3.58 -3.96
N LEU A 103 5.54 -4.78 -3.37
CA LEU A 103 6.40 -5.08 -2.22
C LEU A 103 7.89 -4.94 -2.54
N TRP A 104 8.32 -5.40 -3.73
CA TRP A 104 9.70 -5.21 -4.17
C TRP A 104 10.08 -3.73 -4.31
N ALA A 105 9.19 -2.92 -4.88
CA ALA A 105 9.39 -1.48 -4.99
C ALA A 105 9.41 -0.82 -3.59
N ALA A 106 8.51 -1.20 -2.70
CA ALA A 106 8.45 -0.72 -1.32
C ALA A 106 9.72 -1.04 -0.54
N TRP A 107 10.23 -2.27 -0.67
CA TRP A 107 11.48 -2.70 -0.04
C TRP A 107 12.68 -1.85 -0.49
N ARG A 108 12.82 -1.62 -1.79
CA ARG A 108 13.90 -0.75 -2.32
C ARG A 108 13.79 0.67 -1.78
N ARG A 109 12.58 1.23 -1.73
CA ARG A 109 12.35 2.57 -1.14
C ARG A 109 12.70 2.58 0.34
N ARG A 110 12.34 1.54 1.09
CA ARG A 110 12.66 1.45 2.52
C ARG A 110 14.17 1.43 2.76
N LEU A 111 14.92 0.65 1.98
CA LEU A 111 16.39 0.63 2.09
C LEU A 111 17.02 2.00 1.84
N ILE A 112 16.54 2.74 0.83
CA ILE A 112 17.03 4.10 0.56
C ILE A 112 16.71 5.03 1.73
N GLN A 113 15.46 5.03 2.22
CA GLN A 113 15.03 5.86 3.35
C GLN A 113 15.81 5.54 4.63
N THR A 114 16.06 4.27 4.91
CA THR A 114 16.90 3.84 6.03
C THR A 114 18.32 4.37 5.87
N GLY A 115 18.93 4.28 4.68
CA GLY A 115 20.24 4.87 4.43
C GLY A 115 20.28 6.39 4.70
N ASP A 116 19.28 7.12 4.23
CA ASP A 116 19.16 8.57 4.47
C ASP A 116 19.00 8.90 5.96
N ARG A 117 18.22 8.10 6.69
CA ARG A 117 18.01 8.26 8.14
C ARG A 117 19.27 7.96 8.94
N LEU A 118 19.97 6.87 8.64
CA LEU A 118 21.24 6.53 9.29
C LEU A 118 22.29 7.62 9.06
N ARG A 119 22.34 8.17 7.85
CA ARG A 119 23.21 9.31 7.55
C ARG A 119 22.84 10.54 8.38
N LEU A 120 21.56 10.86 8.51
CA LEU A 120 21.10 11.98 9.33
C LEU A 120 21.42 11.77 10.82
N VAL A 121 21.15 10.58 11.34
CA VAL A 121 21.43 10.21 12.74
C VAL A 121 22.93 10.36 13.05
N ALA A 122 23.80 9.83 12.18
CA ALA A 122 25.25 9.96 12.33
C ALA A 122 25.75 11.42 12.34
N GLN A 123 24.99 12.35 11.73
CA GLN A 123 25.36 13.77 11.68
C GLN A 123 24.78 14.60 12.83
N THR A 124 23.68 14.16 13.45
CA THR A 124 22.86 15.03 14.31
C THR A 124 22.60 14.48 15.69
N SER A 125 22.79 13.17 15.90
CA SER A 125 22.47 12.51 17.17
C SER A 125 23.67 12.47 18.11
N ALA A 126 23.39 12.41 19.40
CA ALA A 126 24.40 12.09 20.41
C ALA A 126 24.88 10.64 20.23
N GLU A 127 26.14 10.39 20.61
CA GLU A 127 26.81 9.10 20.39
C GLU A 127 26.08 7.92 21.06
N ASP A 128 25.47 8.16 22.22
CA ASP A 128 24.71 7.18 23.00
C ASP A 128 23.41 6.69 22.33
N ARG A 129 22.94 7.37 21.28
CA ARG A 129 21.73 6.98 20.53
C ARG A 129 22.00 6.30 19.19
N LEU A 130 23.26 6.20 18.77
CA LEU A 130 23.60 5.67 17.45
C LEU A 130 23.22 4.18 17.33
N ASP A 131 23.53 3.38 18.36
CA ASP A 131 23.25 1.94 18.35
C ASP A 131 21.75 1.63 18.33
N GLU A 132 20.95 2.39 19.09
CA GLU A 132 19.49 2.25 19.12
C GLU A 132 18.87 2.55 17.75
N ALA A 133 19.23 3.69 17.15
CA ALA A 133 18.72 4.09 15.84
C ALA A 133 19.11 3.11 14.73
N VAL A 134 20.32 2.54 14.79
CA VAL A 134 20.75 1.48 13.88
C VAL A 134 19.86 0.24 14.04
N ALA A 135 19.64 -0.22 15.27
CA ALA A 135 18.83 -1.39 15.55
C ALA A 135 17.38 -1.23 15.08
N GLU A 136 16.75 -0.08 15.33
CA GLU A 136 15.38 0.23 14.89
C GLU A 136 15.23 0.17 13.36
N GLU A 137 16.16 0.80 12.63
CA GLU A 137 16.11 0.84 11.18
C GLU A 137 16.35 -0.55 10.54
N PHE A 138 17.23 -1.36 11.13
CA PHE A 138 17.42 -2.74 10.72
C PHE A 138 16.18 -3.60 10.99
N ALA A 139 15.53 -3.45 12.15
CA ALA A 139 14.31 -4.18 12.49
C ALA A 139 13.15 -3.86 11.54
N ALA A 140 12.97 -2.58 11.20
CA ALA A 140 11.98 -2.15 10.21
C ALA A 140 12.28 -2.73 8.82
N CYS A 141 13.56 -2.82 8.45
CA CYS A 141 13.96 -3.45 7.20
C CYS A 141 13.69 -4.97 7.19
N GLN A 142 13.97 -5.68 8.29
CA GLN A 142 13.69 -7.11 8.42
C GLN A 142 12.18 -7.40 8.29
N THR A 143 11.33 -6.59 8.92
CA THR A 143 9.87 -6.74 8.83
C THR A 143 9.37 -6.72 7.36
N MET A 144 9.90 -5.80 6.54
CA MET A 144 9.53 -5.75 5.12
C MET A 144 10.06 -6.96 4.34
N ARG A 145 11.28 -7.42 4.66
CA ARG A 145 11.88 -8.60 4.05
C ARG A 145 11.10 -9.87 4.37
N ASP A 146 10.60 -10.02 5.59
CA ASP A 146 9.81 -11.18 5.99
C ASP A 146 8.49 -11.26 5.21
N ARG A 147 7.83 -10.12 4.98
CA ARG A 147 6.63 -10.05 4.13
C ARG A 147 6.91 -10.46 2.69
N LEU A 148 8.06 -10.05 2.13
CA LEU A 148 8.53 -10.51 0.83
C LEU A 148 8.83 -12.01 0.81
N ALA A 149 9.41 -12.56 1.87
CA ALA A 149 9.70 -13.98 1.97
C ALA A 149 8.42 -14.82 2.03
N VAL A 150 7.39 -14.37 2.77
CA VAL A 150 6.06 -15.00 2.78
C VAL A 150 5.44 -15.01 1.38
N PHE A 151 5.53 -13.91 0.64
CA PHE A 151 5.07 -13.87 -0.75
C PHE A 151 5.81 -14.87 -1.64
N ALA A 152 7.15 -14.90 -1.56
CA ALA A 152 7.98 -15.80 -2.36
C ALA A 152 7.75 -17.29 -2.01
N GLY A 153 7.48 -17.60 -0.74
CA GLY A 153 7.21 -18.96 -0.26
C GLY A 153 5.78 -19.45 -0.50
N GLY A 154 4.81 -18.54 -0.70
CA GLY A 154 3.42 -18.88 -1.02
C GLY A 154 3.10 -18.96 -2.52
N ALA A 155 4.07 -18.62 -3.38
CA ALA A 155 3.96 -18.69 -4.84
C ALA A 155 4.49 -20.01 -5.44
N ALA A 156 4.74 -21.02 -4.60
CA ALA A 156 5.25 -22.35 -4.97
C ALA A 156 4.16 -23.42 -4.93
#